data_AF-A0AAJ0HNI9-F1
#
_entry.id   AF-A0AAJ0HNI9-F1
#
_cell.length_a   1.000
_cell.length_b   1.000
_cell.length_c   1.000
_cell.angle_alpha   90.00
_cell.angle_beta   90.00
_cell.angle_gamma   90.00
#
_symmetry.space_group_name_H-M   'P 1'
#
loop_
_entity.id
_entity.type
_entity.pdbx_description
1 polymer ?
#
loop_
_entity_poly.entity_id
_entity_poly.type
_entity_poly.pdbx_seq_one_letter_code
_entity_poly.pdbx_strand_id
1 'polypeptide(L)'
;MRALISEALENYQDLDLELAGWTFYPPFMPIVHRWEQFQGLHREVSDAPPGSPKADKKDAADALMEFLTPLLAPSVDALGDTRLSGKISWQSIWQIFPPGELVVTKFYGVEAICRVVKYKEKTGVYDITMEYLDWNGEQCGFTSIKRKISAFRGINNVTSLPVYPVSFAQDSEAIKRVVTHRGRQLEALRGYHFRTYSGSRILIDSNEQRPAGSSLTT
;
A
#
# COMPACT_ATOMS: atom_id res chain seq x y z
N MET A 1 8.81 -2.63 27.54
CA MET A 1 9.44 -2.77 26.21
C MET A 1 8.63 -3.67 25.26
N ARG A 2 8.47 -4.99 25.50
CA ARG A 2 7.74 -5.89 24.58
C ARG A 2 6.33 -5.42 24.22
N ALA A 3 5.55 -4.99 25.21
CA ALA A 3 4.19 -4.48 24.98
C ALA A 3 4.14 -3.28 24.01
N LEU A 4 5.11 -2.36 24.10
CA LEU A 4 5.17 -1.18 23.22
C LEU A 4 5.50 -1.58 21.77
N ILE A 5 6.40 -2.56 21.60
CA ILE A 5 6.77 -3.08 20.28
C ILE A 5 5.57 -3.83 19.67
N SER A 6 4.85 -4.61 20.48
CA SER A 6 3.65 -5.32 20.02
C SER A 6 2.54 -4.36 19.58
N GLU A 7 2.34 -3.26 20.32
CA GLU A 7 1.37 -2.21 20.00
C GLU A 7 1.78 -1.45 18.72
N ALA A 8 3.04 -1.04 18.60
CA ALA A 8 3.53 -0.30 17.44
C ALA A 8 3.58 -1.12 16.13
N LEU A 9 3.72 -2.44 16.23
CA LEU A 9 3.83 -3.36 15.09
C LEU A 9 2.57 -4.23 14.94
N GLU A 10 1.45 -3.82 15.54
CA GLU A 10 0.19 -4.53 15.40
C GLU A 10 -0.20 -4.67 13.92
N ASN A 11 -0.65 -5.87 13.52
CA ASN A 11 -1.03 -6.20 12.15
C ASN A 11 0.09 -5.97 11.11
N TYR A 12 1.36 -5.91 11.53
CA TYR A 12 2.47 -5.88 10.58
C TYR A 12 2.59 -7.23 9.88
N GLN A 13 2.65 -7.23 8.55
CA GLN A 13 2.58 -8.47 7.80
C GLN A 13 3.81 -9.37 8.03
N ASP A 14 3.58 -10.69 8.03
CA ASP A 14 4.58 -11.74 8.24
C ASP A 14 5.29 -11.65 9.61
N LEU A 15 4.73 -10.89 10.56
CA LEU A 15 5.20 -10.77 11.94
C LEU A 15 4.12 -11.27 12.91
N ASP A 16 4.39 -12.40 13.55
CA ASP A 16 3.57 -12.92 14.64
C ASP A 16 4.21 -12.54 15.98
N LEU A 17 3.57 -11.58 16.66
CA LEU A 17 4.03 -11.04 17.93
C LEU A 17 3.61 -11.88 19.14
N GLU A 18 2.74 -12.87 18.95
CA GLU A 18 2.33 -13.82 20.00
C GLU A 18 3.40 -14.89 20.25
N LEU A 19 4.24 -15.17 19.25
CA LEU A 19 5.37 -16.08 19.38
C LEU A 19 6.50 -15.51 20.23
N ALA A 20 7.10 -16.37 21.04
CA ALA A 20 8.31 -16.02 21.79
C ALA A 20 9.54 -16.00 20.87
N GLY A 21 10.44 -15.02 21.06
CA GLY A 21 11.75 -15.01 20.41
C GLY A 21 11.83 -14.31 19.05
N TRP A 22 10.90 -13.39 18.73
CA TRP A 22 11.03 -12.55 17.54
C TRP A 22 12.37 -11.80 17.53
N THR A 23 13.00 -11.78 16.36
CA THR A 23 14.29 -11.11 16.13
C THR A 23 14.15 -10.24 14.89
N PHE A 24 14.64 -9.01 14.97
CA PHE A 24 14.70 -8.10 13.83
C PHE A 24 16.13 -8.04 13.29
N TYR A 25 16.25 -7.95 11.98
CA TYR A 25 17.53 -7.82 11.29
C TYR A 25 17.57 -6.51 10.50
N PRO A 26 18.75 -5.90 10.31
CA PRO A 26 18.90 -4.77 9.41
C PRO A 26 18.27 -5.04 8.03
N PRO A 27 17.57 -4.06 7.43
CA PRO A 27 17.47 -2.66 7.85
C PRO A 27 16.32 -2.37 8.83
N PHE A 28 15.87 -3.37 9.60
CA PHE A 28 14.81 -3.25 10.61
C PHE A 28 13.49 -2.71 10.04
N MET A 29 13.12 -3.23 8.87
CA MET A 29 12.02 -2.72 8.04
C MET A 29 10.72 -2.44 8.81
N PRO A 30 10.22 -3.35 9.68
CA PRO A 30 8.97 -3.09 10.41
C PRO A 30 9.04 -1.85 11.29
N ILE A 31 10.19 -1.64 11.94
CA ILE A 31 10.41 -0.52 12.86
C ILE A 31 10.55 0.78 12.09
N VAL A 32 11.26 0.78 10.96
CA VAL A 32 11.40 1.97 10.10
C VAL A 32 10.04 2.39 9.53
N HIS A 33 9.25 1.44 9.02
CA HIS A 33 7.92 1.73 8.48
C HIS A 33 6.95 2.33 9.50
N ARG A 34 7.05 1.86 10.75
CA ARG A 34 6.15 2.27 11.84
C ARG A 34 6.82 3.29 12.76
N TRP A 35 7.91 3.93 12.33
CA TRP A 35 8.70 4.82 13.20
C TRP A 35 7.87 5.96 13.78
N GLU A 36 6.97 6.55 13.00
CA GLU A 36 6.03 7.58 13.48
C GLU A 36 5.09 7.05 14.56
N GLN A 37 4.71 5.77 14.51
CA GLN A 37 3.85 5.14 15.52
C GLN A 37 4.63 4.92 16.82
N PHE A 38 5.89 4.48 16.73
CA PHE A 38 6.78 4.41 17.90
C PHE A 38 6.94 5.78 18.57
N GLN A 39 7.15 6.84 17.78
CA GLN A 39 7.22 8.20 18.30
C GLN A 39 5.90 8.66 18.92
N GLY A 40 4.76 8.33 18.31
CA GLY A 40 3.43 8.64 18.84
C GLY A 40 3.19 7.99 20.20
N LEU A 41 3.45 6.68 20.30
CA LEU A 41 3.31 5.92 21.56
C LEU A 41 4.25 6.44 22.64
N HIS A 42 5.49 6.80 22.28
CA HIS A 42 6.44 7.40 23.22
C HIS A 42 5.93 8.73 23.80
N ARG A 43 5.33 9.59 22.97
CA ARG A 43 4.69 10.84 23.43
C ARG A 43 3.50 10.55 24.34
N GLU A 44 2.62 9.63 23.95
CA GLU A 44 1.46 9.25 24.78
C GLU A 44 1.86 8.72 26.15
N VAL A 45 2.94 7.94 26.22
CA VAL A 45 3.48 7.41 27.48
C VAL A 45 4.15 8.53 28.29
N SER A 46 4.83 9.46 27.64
CA SER A 46 5.50 10.59 28.29
C SER A 46 4.53 11.59 28.91
N ASP A 47 3.39 11.82 28.25
CA ASP A 47 2.34 12.76 28.65
C ASP A 47 1.31 12.14 29.61
N ALA A 48 1.42 10.83 29.88
CA ALA A 48 0.48 10.12 30.72
C ALA A 48 0.50 10.64 32.18
N PRO A 49 -0.66 10.80 32.84
CA PRO A 49 -0.72 11.31 34.20
C PRO A 49 -0.02 10.35 35.19
N PRO A 50 0.60 10.89 36.26
CA PRO A 50 1.25 10.09 37.30
C PRO A 50 0.28 9.08 37.91
N GLY A 51 0.71 7.82 38.04
CA GLY A 51 -0.10 6.73 38.60
C GLY A 51 -1.00 6.00 37.58
N SER A 52 -0.93 6.37 36.29
CA SER A 52 -1.57 5.58 35.23
C SER A 52 -0.72 4.36 34.82
N PRO A 53 -1.33 3.27 34.32
CA PRO A 53 -0.58 2.09 33.84
C PRO A 53 0.40 2.37 32.69
N LYS A 54 0.24 3.51 32.00
CA LYS A 54 1.16 3.97 30.95
C LYS A 54 2.38 4.67 31.54
N ALA A 55 2.23 5.42 32.64
CA ALA A 55 3.35 6.11 33.30
C ALA A 55 4.44 5.14 33.78
N ASP A 56 4.05 3.94 34.24
CA ASP A 56 4.98 2.88 34.66
C ASP A 56 5.83 2.32 33.50
N LYS A 57 5.48 2.62 32.25
CA LYS A 57 6.20 2.17 31.06
C LYS A 57 7.14 3.24 30.48
N LYS A 58 7.22 4.42 31.08
CA LYS A 58 7.97 5.58 30.56
C LYS A 58 9.45 5.30 30.41
N ASP A 59 10.13 4.87 31.47
CA ASP A 59 11.58 4.57 31.43
C ASP A 59 11.91 3.51 30.35
N ALA A 60 11.03 2.52 30.20
CA ALA A 60 11.19 1.48 29.19
C ALA A 60 10.93 1.97 27.76
N ALA A 61 10.10 3.00 27.57
CA ALA A 61 9.87 3.66 26.30
C ALA A 61 11.04 4.58 25.94
N ASP A 62 11.53 5.36 26.91
CA ASP A 62 12.68 6.24 26.77
C ASP A 62 13.93 5.45 26.36
N ALA A 63 14.27 4.40 27.11
CA ALA A 63 15.42 3.54 26.80
C ALA A 63 15.31 2.85 25.42
N LEU A 64 14.09 2.48 25.00
CA LEU A 64 13.87 1.89 23.68
C LEU A 64 14.12 2.92 22.56
N MET A 65 13.58 4.12 22.71
CA MET A 65 13.75 5.19 21.72
C MET A 65 15.21 5.65 21.66
N GLU A 66 15.89 5.78 22.80
CA GLU A 66 17.31 6.12 22.87
C GLU A 66 18.17 5.08 22.13
N PHE A 67 17.84 3.80 22.25
CA PHE A 67 18.53 2.72 21.54
C PHE A 67 18.24 2.70 20.04
N LEU A 68 16.98 2.82 19.63
CA LEU A 68 16.56 2.69 18.23
C LEU A 68 16.89 3.91 17.38
N THR A 69 16.82 5.12 17.94
CA THR A 69 17.01 6.37 17.19
C THR A 69 18.34 6.42 16.42
N PRO A 70 19.52 6.21 17.03
CA PRO A 70 20.78 6.26 16.29
C PRO A 70 20.92 5.12 15.28
N LEU A 71 20.34 3.95 15.58
CA LEU A 71 20.40 2.78 14.70
C LEU A 71 19.58 2.98 13.42
N LEU A 72 18.43 3.65 13.53
CA LEU A 72 17.48 3.83 12.44
C LEU A 72 17.63 5.17 11.72
N ALA A 73 18.33 6.15 12.32
CA ALA A 73 18.52 7.49 11.76
C ALA A 73 18.86 7.46 10.26
N PRO A 74 19.84 6.68 9.76
CA PRO A 74 20.15 6.67 8.33
C PRO A 74 18.97 6.24 7.44
N SER A 75 18.13 5.30 7.92
CA SER A 75 16.97 4.82 7.16
C SER A 75 15.77 5.77 7.26
N VAL A 76 15.56 6.35 8.44
CA VAL A 76 14.48 7.32 8.70
C VAL A 76 14.74 8.64 7.96
N ASP A 77 15.99 9.12 7.99
CA ASP A 77 16.42 10.33 7.29
C ASP A 77 16.28 10.15 5.77
N ALA A 78 16.72 8.99 5.23
CA ALA A 78 16.55 8.68 3.81
C ALA A 78 15.07 8.63 3.39
N LEU A 79 14.18 8.13 4.25
CA LEU A 79 12.73 8.14 3.99
C LEU A 79 12.18 9.58 4.05
N GLY A 80 12.64 10.39 5.01
CA GLY A 80 12.30 11.81 5.12
C GLY A 80 12.70 12.59 3.87
N ASP A 81 13.95 12.42 3.41
CA ASP A 81 14.48 13.02 2.19
C ASP A 81 13.68 12.58 0.95
N THR A 82 13.31 11.30 0.88
CA THR A 82 12.48 10.77 -0.21
C THR A 82 11.11 11.45 -0.23
N ARG A 83 10.46 11.57 0.94
CA ARG A 83 9.15 12.23 1.09
C ARG A 83 9.19 13.71 0.70
N LEU A 84 10.25 14.42 1.07
CA LEU A 84 10.41 15.84 0.75
C LEU A 84 10.77 16.08 -0.73
N SER A 85 11.68 15.28 -1.27
CA SER A 85 12.19 15.48 -2.64
C SER A 85 11.33 14.83 -3.72
N GLY A 86 10.50 13.85 -3.37
CA GLY A 86 9.78 13.00 -4.32
C GLY A 86 10.70 12.10 -5.15
N LYS A 87 11.95 11.95 -4.73
CA LYS A 87 13.01 11.25 -5.45
C LYS A 87 13.53 10.08 -4.62
N ILE A 88 13.82 8.96 -5.28
CA ILE A 88 14.17 7.70 -4.61
C ILE A 88 15.29 6.97 -5.32
N SER A 89 16.17 6.34 -4.54
CA SER A 89 17.20 5.42 -5.02
C SER A 89 16.69 3.97 -5.01
N TRP A 90 17.35 3.07 -5.72
CA TRP A 90 16.99 1.65 -5.70
C TRP A 90 17.00 1.06 -4.28
N GLN A 91 18.00 1.42 -3.48
CA GLN A 91 18.22 0.89 -2.12
C GLN A 91 17.14 1.32 -1.13
N SER A 92 16.43 2.41 -1.43
CA SER A 92 15.39 2.99 -0.56
C SER A 92 13.96 2.55 -0.93
N ILE A 93 13.77 1.77 -2.00
CA ILE A 93 12.43 1.38 -2.49
C ILE A 93 11.56 0.74 -1.40
N TRP A 94 12.15 -0.14 -0.60
CA TRP A 94 11.41 -0.84 0.45
C TRP A 94 10.73 0.13 1.42
N GLN A 95 11.34 1.30 1.68
CA GLN A 95 10.86 2.27 2.69
C GLN A 95 9.52 2.91 2.33
N ILE A 96 9.17 2.97 1.04
CA ILE A 96 7.92 3.57 0.56
C ILE A 96 6.80 2.54 0.36
N PHE A 97 7.02 1.26 0.67
CA PHE A 97 5.98 0.22 0.55
C PHE A 97 5.68 -0.46 1.91
N PRO A 98 5.34 0.30 2.97
CA PRO A 98 4.88 -0.33 4.20
C PRO A 98 3.61 -1.15 3.95
N PRO A 99 3.47 -2.34 4.56
CA PRO A 99 2.22 -3.10 4.51
C PRO A 99 1.04 -2.25 4.98
N GLY A 100 -0.04 -2.26 4.20
CA GLY A 100 -1.24 -1.44 4.43
C GLY A 100 -1.24 -0.09 3.71
N GLU A 101 -0.12 0.35 3.11
CA GLU A 101 -0.04 1.62 2.39
C GLU A 101 -0.98 1.63 1.17
N LEU A 102 -1.59 2.78 0.90
CA LEU A 102 -2.38 2.98 -0.32
C LEU A 102 -1.45 3.43 -1.45
N VAL A 103 -1.45 2.66 -2.53
CA VAL A 103 -0.59 2.89 -3.70
C VAL A 103 -1.41 3.11 -4.96
N VAL A 104 -0.91 3.99 -5.82
CA VAL A 104 -1.41 4.22 -7.18
C VAL A 104 -0.72 3.24 -8.12
N THR A 105 -1.51 2.59 -8.97
CA THR A 105 -1.03 1.87 -10.14
C THR A 105 -2.00 2.09 -11.31
N LYS A 106 -1.77 1.42 -12.43
CA LYS A 106 -2.67 1.47 -13.59
C LYS A 106 -3.12 0.05 -13.99
N PHE A 107 -4.40 -0.08 -14.33
CA PHE A 107 -4.98 -1.22 -15.01
C PHE A 107 -5.42 -0.77 -16.40
N TYR A 108 -4.85 -1.35 -17.46
CA TYR A 108 -5.20 -1.00 -18.84
C TYR A 108 -5.16 0.51 -19.13
N GLY A 109 -4.16 1.21 -18.59
CA GLY A 109 -4.01 2.67 -18.73
C GLY A 109 -4.84 3.52 -17.75
N VAL A 110 -5.77 2.91 -17.01
CA VAL A 110 -6.64 3.57 -16.05
C VAL A 110 -6.06 3.49 -14.64
N GLU A 111 -6.01 4.63 -13.95
CA GLU A 111 -5.50 4.68 -12.57
C GLU A 111 -6.38 3.90 -11.59
N ALA A 112 -5.72 3.20 -10.68
CA ALA A 112 -6.33 2.44 -9.60
C ALA A 112 -5.56 2.65 -8.30
N ILE A 113 -6.28 2.61 -7.18
CA ILE A 113 -5.69 2.55 -5.85
C ILE A 113 -5.76 1.11 -5.37
N CYS A 114 -4.64 0.62 -4.85
CA CYS A 114 -4.52 -0.69 -4.22
C CYS A 114 -3.92 -0.51 -2.82
N ARG A 115 -4.11 -1.50 -1.96
CA ARG A 115 -3.46 -1.58 -0.65
C ARG A 115 -2.26 -2.52 -0.74
N VAL A 116 -1.09 -2.09 -0.27
CA VAL A 116 0.10 -2.94 -0.20
C VAL A 116 -0.17 -4.08 0.77
N VAL A 117 0.03 -5.30 0.29
CA VAL A 117 0.08 -6.49 1.15
C VAL A 117 1.53 -6.63 1.57
N LYS A 118 2.38 -7.18 0.69
CA LYS A 118 3.83 -7.38 0.91
C LYS A 118 4.64 -6.94 -0.29
N TYR A 119 5.93 -6.75 -0.06
CA TYR A 119 6.92 -6.73 -1.13
C TYR A 119 7.99 -7.80 -0.90
N LYS A 120 8.66 -8.19 -1.97
CA LYS A 120 9.85 -9.06 -1.90
C LYS A 120 10.86 -8.64 -2.95
N GLU A 121 12.13 -8.52 -2.55
CA GLU A 121 13.22 -8.37 -3.48
C GLU A 121 13.71 -9.75 -3.96
N LYS A 122 13.83 -9.93 -5.29
CA LYS A 122 14.44 -11.10 -5.92
C LYS A 122 15.31 -10.63 -7.08
N THR A 123 16.62 -10.89 -6.99
CA THR A 123 17.56 -10.73 -8.12
C THR A 123 17.46 -9.35 -8.81
N GLY A 124 17.46 -8.26 -8.03
CA GLY A 124 17.37 -6.90 -8.58
C GLY A 124 15.96 -6.51 -9.07
N VAL A 125 14.92 -7.18 -8.59
CA VAL A 125 13.52 -6.83 -8.86
C VAL A 125 12.73 -6.82 -7.56
N TYR A 126 11.98 -5.74 -7.30
CA TYR A 126 10.98 -5.72 -6.25
C TYR A 126 9.64 -6.19 -6.80
N ASP A 127 9.13 -7.30 -6.27
CA ASP A 127 7.77 -7.77 -6.47
C ASP A 127 6.86 -7.14 -5.41
N ILE A 128 6.10 -6.11 -5.77
CA ILE A 128 5.09 -5.48 -4.89
C ILE A 128 3.77 -6.21 -5.08
N THR A 129 3.32 -6.92 -4.04
CA THR A 129 2.01 -7.55 -3.98
C THR A 129 1.04 -6.60 -3.28
N MET A 130 -0.06 -6.30 -3.96
CA MET A 130 -1.09 -5.40 -3.48
C MET A 130 -2.46 -5.97 -3.76
N GLU A 131 -3.47 -5.50 -3.05
CA GLU A 131 -4.85 -5.93 -3.21
C GLU A 131 -5.76 -4.77 -3.57
N TYR A 132 -6.81 -5.08 -4.33
CA TYR A 132 -7.83 -4.13 -4.76
C TYR A 132 -9.20 -4.78 -4.64
N LEU A 133 -10.25 -3.95 -4.54
CA LEU A 133 -11.62 -4.43 -4.50
C LEU A 133 -12.08 -4.83 -5.90
N ASP A 134 -12.63 -6.02 -6.02
CA ASP A 134 -13.09 -6.59 -7.29
C ASP A 134 -14.49 -7.22 -7.14
N TRP A 135 -15.22 -7.29 -8.26
CA TRP A 135 -16.53 -7.94 -8.36
C TRP A 135 -16.50 -8.95 -9.50
N ASN A 136 -16.56 -10.24 -9.17
CA ASN A 136 -16.46 -11.32 -10.15
C ASN A 136 -17.80 -11.71 -10.81
N GLY A 137 -18.88 -10.95 -10.55
CA GLY A 137 -20.24 -11.28 -10.99
C GLY A 137 -21.13 -11.90 -9.91
N GLU A 138 -20.53 -12.43 -8.83
CA GLU A 138 -21.24 -13.08 -7.73
C GLU A 138 -20.87 -12.52 -6.35
N GLN A 139 -19.57 -12.27 -6.13
CA GLN A 139 -19.04 -11.83 -4.84
C GLN A 139 -18.12 -10.61 -5.00
N CYS A 140 -18.18 -9.75 -3.99
CA CYS A 140 -17.32 -8.57 -3.86
C CYS A 140 -16.23 -8.92 -2.85
N GLY A 141 -14.97 -8.77 -3.23
CA GLY A 141 -13.87 -9.15 -2.36
C GLY A 141 -12.56 -8.51 -2.78
N PHE A 142 -11.52 -8.73 -1.97
CA PHE A 142 -10.17 -8.31 -2.30
C PHE A 142 -9.51 -9.33 -3.22
N THR A 143 -9.01 -8.86 -4.36
CA THR A 143 -8.16 -9.62 -5.28
C THR A 143 -6.75 -9.07 -5.22
N SER A 144 -5.75 -9.95 -5.25
CA SER A 144 -4.34 -9.57 -5.26
C SER A 144 -3.78 -9.43 -6.68
N ILE A 145 -2.91 -8.45 -6.87
CA ILE A 145 -2.09 -8.26 -8.06
C ILE A 145 -0.65 -7.96 -7.69
N LYS A 146 0.27 -8.24 -8.62
CA LYS A 146 1.69 -7.92 -8.47
C LYS A 146 2.15 -6.87 -9.49
N ARG A 147 3.02 -5.97 -9.06
CA ARG A 147 3.79 -5.08 -9.92
C ARG A 147 5.27 -5.26 -9.63
N LYS A 148 6.07 -5.19 -10.69
CA LYS A 148 7.52 -5.36 -10.63
C LYS A 148 8.19 -4.01 -10.79
N ILE A 149 9.14 -3.71 -9.92
CA ILE A 149 10.04 -2.57 -10.07
C ILE A 149 11.43 -3.14 -10.33
N SER A 150 11.97 -2.89 -11.51
CA SER A 150 13.30 -3.39 -11.90
C SER A 150 14.39 -2.48 -11.36
N ALA A 151 15.56 -3.05 -11.07
CA ALA A 151 16.73 -2.30 -10.65
C ALA A 151 17.05 -1.15 -11.62
N PHE A 152 17.27 0.02 -11.04
CA PHE A 152 17.71 1.21 -11.77
C PHE A 152 18.94 1.82 -11.08
N ARG A 153 19.72 2.59 -11.84
CA ARG A 153 20.89 3.30 -11.33
C ARG A 153 20.53 4.76 -11.08
N GLY A 154 21.14 5.34 -10.05
CA GLY A 154 20.91 6.74 -9.69
C GLY A 154 19.60 6.95 -8.95
N ILE A 155 18.98 8.11 -9.18
CA ILE A 155 17.83 8.61 -8.44
C ILE A 155 16.69 8.84 -9.44
N ASN A 156 15.52 8.26 -9.16
CA ASN A 156 14.32 8.40 -9.99
C ASN A 156 13.22 9.14 -9.22
N ASN A 157 12.27 9.74 -9.94
CA ASN A 157 11.06 10.26 -9.33
C ASN A 157 10.18 9.09 -8.85
N VAL A 158 9.62 9.18 -7.65
CA VAL A 158 8.73 8.14 -7.11
C VAL A 158 7.51 7.91 -8.02
N THR A 159 6.96 8.97 -8.61
CA THR A 159 5.82 8.91 -9.54
C THR A 159 6.13 8.26 -10.89
N SER A 160 7.42 8.04 -11.21
CA SER A 160 7.83 7.31 -12.42
C SER A 160 7.79 5.79 -12.24
N LEU A 161 7.65 5.31 -11.01
CA LEU A 161 7.53 3.89 -10.71
C LEU A 161 6.18 3.33 -11.20
N PRO A 162 6.10 2.05 -11.59
CA PRO A 162 4.85 1.42 -12.05
C PRO A 162 3.78 1.30 -10.94
N VAL A 163 4.21 1.45 -9.69
CA VAL A 163 3.39 1.54 -8.49
C VAL A 163 4.09 2.46 -7.51
N TYR A 164 3.36 3.34 -6.83
CA TYR A 164 3.92 4.27 -5.84
C TYR A 164 2.84 4.73 -4.83
N PRO A 165 3.21 5.17 -3.61
CA PRO A 165 2.22 5.62 -2.62
C PRO A 165 1.42 6.84 -3.08
N VAL A 166 0.14 6.87 -2.72
CA VAL A 166 -0.78 7.98 -3.07
C VAL A 166 -0.26 9.33 -2.58
N SER A 167 0.49 9.35 -1.48
CA SER A 167 1.11 10.57 -0.91
C SER A 167 2.09 11.29 -1.86
N PHE A 168 2.68 10.58 -2.83
CA PHE A 168 3.57 11.18 -3.83
C PHE A 168 2.87 11.70 -5.08
N ALA A 169 1.56 11.46 -5.22
CA ALA A 169 0.82 11.98 -6.35
C ALA A 169 0.64 13.51 -6.24
N GLN A 170 0.75 14.20 -7.38
CA GLN A 170 0.59 15.66 -7.44
C GLN A 170 -0.78 16.15 -6.93
N ASP A 171 -1.84 15.39 -7.21
CA ASP A 171 -3.19 15.66 -6.71
C ASP A 171 -3.80 14.37 -6.11
N SER A 172 -3.27 13.98 -4.95
CA SER A 172 -3.69 12.79 -4.22
C SER A 172 -5.20 12.81 -3.89
N GLU A 173 -5.77 13.98 -3.60
CA GLU A 173 -7.18 14.14 -3.29
C GLU A 173 -8.07 14.04 -4.54
N ALA A 174 -7.64 14.52 -5.71
CA ALA A 174 -8.37 14.24 -6.95
C ALA A 174 -8.36 12.75 -7.29
N ILE A 175 -7.21 12.07 -7.17
CA ILE A 175 -7.13 10.62 -7.46
C ILE A 175 -8.09 9.86 -6.54
N LYS A 176 -8.07 10.14 -5.22
CA LYS A 176 -9.00 9.54 -4.26
C LYS A 176 -10.45 9.80 -4.66
N ARG A 177 -10.83 11.06 -4.93
CA ARG A 177 -12.19 11.41 -5.36
C ARG A 177 -12.64 10.63 -6.60
N VAL A 178 -11.79 10.57 -7.63
CA VAL A 178 -12.09 9.87 -8.89
C VAL A 178 -12.21 8.35 -8.68
N VAL A 179 -11.32 7.75 -7.90
CA VAL A 179 -11.35 6.31 -7.60
C VAL A 179 -12.56 5.96 -6.74
N THR A 180 -12.87 6.76 -5.71
CA THR A 180 -14.04 6.55 -4.85
C THR A 180 -15.33 6.70 -5.64
N HIS A 181 -15.45 7.72 -6.49
CA HIS A 181 -16.63 7.91 -7.34
C HIS A 181 -16.84 6.71 -8.27
N ARG A 182 -15.77 6.20 -8.90
CA ARG A 182 -15.83 4.97 -9.72
C ARG A 182 -16.23 3.75 -8.88
N GLY A 183 -15.71 3.63 -7.66
CA GLY A 183 -16.08 2.57 -6.72
C GLY A 183 -17.57 2.60 -6.36
N ARG A 184 -18.17 3.78 -6.17
CA ARG A 184 -19.63 3.93 -5.95
C ARG A 184 -20.45 3.53 -7.17
N GLN A 185 -19.98 3.84 -8.37
CA GLN A 185 -20.63 3.38 -9.60
C GLN A 185 -20.54 1.85 -9.73
N LEU A 186 -19.38 1.26 -9.45
CA LEU A 186 -19.21 -0.20 -9.42
C LEU A 186 -20.17 -0.84 -8.41
N GLU A 187 -20.26 -0.27 -7.20
CA GLU A 187 -21.18 -0.71 -6.15
C GLU A 187 -22.64 -0.69 -6.61
N ALA A 188 -23.07 0.37 -7.29
CA ALA A 188 -24.43 0.51 -7.81
C ALA A 188 -24.76 -0.47 -8.96
N LEU A 189 -23.75 -1.00 -9.64
CA LEU A 189 -23.89 -2.00 -10.71
C LEU A 189 -23.81 -3.45 -10.18
N ARG A 190 -23.65 -3.65 -8.87
CA ARG A 190 -23.63 -4.98 -8.28
C ARG A 190 -25.01 -5.62 -8.36
N GLY A 191 -25.04 -6.85 -8.85
CA GLY A 191 -26.25 -7.64 -9.02
C GLY A 191 -26.51 -7.99 -10.48
N TYR A 192 -27.68 -8.58 -10.73
CA TYR A 192 -28.07 -8.99 -12.07
C TYR A 192 -28.89 -7.90 -12.73
N HIS A 193 -28.36 -7.33 -13.82
CA HIS A 193 -29.06 -6.33 -14.62
C HIS A 193 -29.24 -6.87 -16.04
N PHE A 194 -30.44 -7.37 -16.34
CA PHE A 194 -30.79 -7.75 -17.70
C PHE A 194 -31.02 -6.48 -18.52
N ARG A 195 -30.22 -6.28 -19.57
CA ARG A 195 -30.34 -5.14 -20.50
C ARG A 195 -30.41 -5.65 -21.92
N THR A 196 -31.33 -5.10 -22.70
CA THR A 196 -31.37 -5.31 -24.15
C THR A 196 -30.56 -4.21 -24.82
N TYR A 197 -29.65 -4.60 -25.69
CA TYR A 197 -28.86 -3.68 -26.50
C TYR A 197 -29.28 -3.82 -27.95
N SER A 198 -29.49 -2.70 -28.63
CA SER A 198 -29.68 -2.64 -30.08
C SER A 198 -28.52 -1.83 -30.66
N GLY A 199 -27.71 -2.45 -31.52
CA GLY A 199 -26.53 -1.82 -32.11
C GLY A 199 -25.93 -2.69 -33.19
N SER A 200 -24.86 -2.24 -33.84
CA SER A 200 -24.17 -3.00 -34.88
C SER A 200 -22.84 -3.54 -34.33
N ARG A 201 -22.57 -4.84 -34.49
CA ARG A 201 -21.28 -5.45 -34.17
C ARG A 201 -20.29 -5.10 -35.28
N ILE A 202 -19.13 -4.58 -34.88
CA ILE A 202 -17.98 -4.36 -35.76
C ILE A 202 -17.05 -5.56 -35.58
N LEU A 203 -16.75 -6.26 -36.67
CA LEU A 203 -15.78 -7.36 -36.67
C LEU A 203 -14.37 -6.75 -36.81
N ILE A 204 -13.42 -7.20 -35.99
CA ILE A 204 -12.06 -6.62 -35.97
C ILE A 204 -11.22 -7.12 -37.17
N ASP A 205 -11.61 -8.24 -37.78
CA ASP A 205 -10.93 -8.83 -38.95
C ASP A 205 -11.52 -8.39 -40.30
N SER A 206 -12.67 -7.74 -40.32
CA SER A 206 -13.29 -7.20 -41.52
C SER A 206 -14.11 -5.96 -41.17
N ASN A 207 -13.93 -4.87 -41.90
CA ASN A 207 -14.61 -3.57 -41.65
C ASN A 207 -16.13 -3.60 -41.97
N GLU A 208 -16.76 -4.76 -41.77
CA GLU A 208 -18.16 -5.07 -42.04
C GLU A 208 -18.97 -4.90 -40.75
N GLN A 209 -20.09 -4.16 -40.84
CA GLN A 209 -21.00 -3.91 -39.72
C GLN A 209 -22.23 -4.80 -39.87
N ARG A 210 -22.56 -5.58 -38.83
CA ARG A 210 -23.79 -6.40 -38.80
C ARG A 210 -24.66 -6.05 -37.59
N PRO A 211 -25.99 -5.97 -37.74
CA PRO A 211 -26.89 -5.66 -36.63
C PRO A 211 -26.82 -6.76 -35.55
N ALA A 212 -26.69 -6.35 -34.30
CA ALA A 212 -26.79 -7.20 -33.12
C ALA A 212 -28.27 -7.27 -32.72
N GLY A 213 -28.87 -8.47 -32.81
CA GLY A 213 -30.26 -8.70 -32.41
C GLY A 213 -31.05 -9.73 -33.20
N SER A 214 -30.50 -10.40 -34.23
CA SER A 214 -31.24 -11.48 -34.91
C SER A 214 -31.21 -12.75 -34.06
N SER A 215 -32.24 -12.93 -33.25
CA SER A 215 -32.65 -14.24 -32.74
C SER A 215 -32.80 -15.21 -33.92
N LEU A 216 -31.94 -16.22 -33.99
CA LEU A 216 -32.18 -17.41 -34.80
C LEU A 216 -33.18 -18.27 -34.04
N THR A 217 -34.47 -18.06 -34.31
CA THR A 217 -35.50 -19.07 -34.08
C THR A 217 -35.40 -20.12 -35.18
N THR A 218 -35.15 -21.37 -34.81
CA THR A 218 -35.66 -22.56 -35.49
C THR A 218 -36.09 -23.54 -34.41
#